data_AF-Q7X8U0-F1
#
_entry.id   AF-Q7X8U0-F1
#
_cell.length_a   1.000
_cell.length_b   1.000
_cell.length_c   1.000
_cell.angle_alpha   90.00
_cell.angle_beta   90.00
_cell.angle_gamma   90.00
#
_symmetry.space_group_name_H-M   'P 1'
#
loop_
_entity.id
_entity.type
_entity.pdbx_description
1 polymer ?
#
loop_
_entity_poly.entity_id
_entity_poly.type
_entity_poly.pdbx_seq_one_letter_code
_entity_poly.pdbx_strand_id
1 'polypeptide(L)' 'RVETNFLSYAIDDAQKYPYLASMGIYVFKKDALLDLLKSKYTQSHDFGSEILPRAVLDHSVQ' A
#
# COMPACT_ATOMS: atom_id res chain seq x y z
N ARG A 1 14.78 -1.67 -4.07
CA ARG A 1 14.48 -1.82 -2.62
C ARG A 1 14.15 -0.42 -2.13
N VAL A 2 12.96 -0.20 -1.59
CA VAL A 2 12.56 1.11 -1.03
C VAL A 2 12.90 1.05 0.45
N GLU A 3 13.66 2.01 0.98
CA GLU A 3 13.96 2.05 2.41
C GLU A 3 12.87 2.83 3.16
N THR A 4 12.14 2.14 4.04
CA THR A 4 11.02 2.70 4.81
C THR A 4 11.36 2.97 6.28
N ASN A 5 12.64 2.82 6.66
CA ASN A 5 13.15 3.03 8.03
C ASN A 5 12.93 4.46 8.57
N PHE A 6 12.58 5.43 7.72
CA PHE A 6 12.26 6.79 8.19
C PHE A 6 10.97 6.83 9.02
N LEU A 7 10.02 5.91 8.80
CA LEU A 7 8.75 5.88 9.53
C LEU A 7 8.97 5.59 11.02
N SER A 8 9.91 4.69 11.34
CA SER A 8 10.28 4.38 12.73
C SER A 8 10.93 5.55 13.47
N TYR A 9 11.51 6.52 12.76
CA TYR A 9 12.05 7.74 13.37
C TYR A 9 11.00 8.86 13.46
N ALA A 10 9.97 8.83 12.63
CA ALA A 10 8.92 9.86 12.59
C ALA A 10 7.81 9.64 13.63
N ILE A 11 7.63 8.40 14.10
CA ILE A 11 6.62 8.07 15.11
C ILE A 11 7.24 8.24 16.49
N ASP A 12 7.02 9.42 17.07
CA ASP A 12 7.60 9.86 18.35
C ASP A 12 7.15 8.99 19.55
N ASP A 13 5.91 8.50 19.51
CA ASP A 13 5.36 7.60 20.53
C ASP A 13 4.34 6.63 19.91
N ALA A 14 4.78 5.40 19.66
CA ALA A 14 3.94 4.33 19.10
C ALA A 14 2.83 3.89 20.06
N GLN A 15 2.96 4.12 21.38
CA GLN A 15 1.88 3.80 22.33
C GLN A 15 0.76 4.84 22.26
N LYS A 16 1.09 6.10 22.00
CA LYS A 16 0.12 7.18 21.83
C LYS A 16 -0.62 7.11 20.48
N TYR A 17 0.04 6.59 19.44
CA TYR A 17 -0.53 6.45 18.10
C TYR A 17 -0.46 4.99 17.62
N PRO A 18 -1.30 4.08 18.17
CA PRO A 18 -1.21 2.65 17.90
C PRO A 18 -1.80 2.24 16.53
N TYR A 19 -2.27 3.20 15.73
CA TYR A 19 -2.88 2.95 14.43
C TYR A 19 -2.11 3.67 13.33
N LEU A 20 -1.90 2.98 12.21
CA LEU A 20 -1.35 3.57 10.99
C LEU A 20 -2.50 3.88 10.03
N ALA A 21 -2.81 5.17 9.86
CA ALA A 21 -3.79 5.61 8.88
C ALA A 21 -3.14 5.77 7.49
N SER A 22 -3.80 5.25 6.45
CA SER A 22 -3.34 5.45 5.07
C SER A 22 -3.43 6.92 4.68
N MET A 23 -2.37 7.44 4.06
CA MET A 23 -2.35 8.80 3.48
C MET A 23 -2.90 8.85 2.05
N GLY A 24 -3.26 7.72 1.45
CA GLY A 24 -3.70 7.66 0.05
C GLY A 24 -2.58 7.81 -0.99
N ILE A 25 -1.31 7.71 -0.57
CA ILE A 25 -0.15 7.79 -1.46
C ILE A 25 0.52 6.42 -1.50
N TYR A 26 0.72 5.90 -2.71
CA TYR A 26 1.22 4.55 -2.95
C TYR A 26 2.30 4.54 -4.04
N VAL A 27 3.31 3.71 -3.87
CA VAL A 27 4.43 3.57 -4.81
C VAL A 27 4.43 2.17 -5.38
N PHE A 28 4.45 2.07 -6.72
CA PHE A 28 4.44 0.79 -7.42
C PHE A 28 5.54 0.74 -8.47
N LYS A 29 6.03 -0.48 -8.74
CA LYS A 29 6.70 -0.75 -10.02
C LYS A 29 5.69 -0.58 -11.15
N LYS A 30 6.08 0.11 -12.23
CA LYS A 30 5.20 0.42 -13.36
C LYS A 30 4.47 -0.81 -13.89
N ASP A 31 5.19 -1.91 -14.14
CA ASP A 31 4.61 -3.12 -14.72
C ASP A 31 3.61 -3.80 -13.78
N ALA A 32 3.89 -3.78 -12.47
CA ALA A 32 2.97 -4.29 -11.46
C ALA A 32 1.69 -3.47 -11.40
N LEU A 33 1.79 -2.14 -11.46
CA LEU A 33 0.62 -1.26 -11.51
C LEU A 33 -0.25 -1.53 -12.75
N LEU A 34 0.39 -1.75 -13.91
CA LEU A 34 -0.33 -2.06 -15.14
C LEU A 34 -1.05 -3.41 -15.08
N ASP A 35 -0.41 -4.45 -14.52
CA ASP A 35 -1.05 -5.76 -14.32
C ASP A 35 -2.25 -5.67 -13.36
N LEU A 36 -2.10 -4.94 -12.25
CA LEU A 36 -3.18 -4.70 -11.29
C LEU A 36 -4.40 -4.04 -11.94
N LEU A 37 -4.19 -2.98 -12.73
CA LEU A 37 -5.27 -2.19 -13.32
C LEU A 37 -5.89 -2.81 -14.56
N LYS A 38 -5.09 -3.47 -15.41
CA LYS A 38 -5.56 -3.96 -16.72
C LYS A 38 -5.93 -5.43 -16.74
N SER A 39 -5.45 -6.21 -15.77
CA SER A 39 -5.61 -7.67 -15.80
C SER A 39 -6.30 -8.20 -14.55
N LYS A 40 -5.84 -7.81 -13.35
CA LYS A 40 -6.33 -8.40 -12.09
C LYS A 40 -7.61 -7.77 -11.57
N TYR A 41 -7.69 -6.44 -11.54
CA TYR A 41 -8.78 -5.71 -10.89
C TYR A 41 -9.46 -4.73 -11.84
N THR A 42 -9.84 -5.22 -13.03
CA THR A 42 -10.40 -4.40 -14.11
C THR A 42 -11.73 -3.71 -13.79
N GLN A 43 -12.44 -4.19 -12.77
CA GLN A 43 -13.71 -3.63 -12.28
C GLN A 43 -13.56 -2.85 -10.96
N SER A 44 -12.34 -2.71 -10.44
CA SER A 44 -12.07 -1.94 -9.23
C SER A 44 -11.64 -0.53 -9.60
N HIS A 45 -12.14 0.44 -8.84
CA HIS A 45 -11.94 1.85 -9.11
C HIS A 45 -11.27 2.58 -7.94
N ASP A 46 -11.27 1.99 -6.74
CA ASP A 46 -10.65 2.58 -5.56
C ASP A 46 -9.42 1.78 -5.11
N PHE A 47 -8.29 2.48 -4.98
CA PHE A 47 -7.07 1.90 -4.43
C PHE A 47 -7.18 1.57 -2.94
N GLY A 48 -7.76 2.45 -2.13
CA GLY A 48 -7.76 2.33 -0.68
C GLY A 48 -8.67 1.23 -0.16
N SER A 49 -9.84 1.05 -0.79
CA SER A 49 -10.86 0.12 -0.30
C SER A 49 -10.96 -1.18 -1.11
N GLU A 50 -10.50 -1.21 -2.36
CA GLU A 50 -10.66 -2.38 -3.24
C GLU A 50 -9.32 -2.99 -3.68
N ILE A 51 -8.48 -2.20 -4.36
CA ILE A 51 -7.28 -2.74 -5.02
C ILE A 51 -6.21 -3.12 -4.00
N LEU A 52 -5.87 -2.25 -3.04
CA LEU A 52 -4.83 -2.56 -2.05
C LEU A 52 -5.22 -3.70 -1.11
N PRO A 53 -6.42 -3.74 -0.51
CA PRO A 53 -6.82 -4.86 0.34
C PRO A 53 -6.72 -6.22 -0.38
N ARG A 54 -7.07 -6.27 -1.68
CA ARG A 54 -6.95 -7.50 -2.47
C ARG A 54 -5.50 -7.82 -2.85
N ALA A 55 -4.73 -6.82 -3.28
CA ALA A 55 -3.34 -7.00 -3.66
C ALA A 55 -2.45 -7.47 -2.49
N VAL A 56 -2.76 -7.04 -1.26
CA VAL A 56 -2.06 -7.49 -0.04
C VAL A 56 -2.34 -8.94 0.31
N LEU A 57 -3.50 -9.47 -0.05
CA LEU A 57 -3.84 -10.87 0.15
C LEU A 57 -3.20 -11.77 -0.92
N ASP A 58 -3.19 -11.29 -2.17
CA ASP A 58 -2.74 -12.06 -3.33
C ASP A 58 -1.20 -12.07 -3.47
N HIS A 59 -0.51 -11.10 -2.86
CA HIS A 59 0.94 -10.92 -3.00
C HIS A 59 1.61 -10.65 -1.65
N SER A 60 2.83 -11.15 -1.46
CA SER A 60 3.69 -10.75 -0.33
C SER A 60 4.19 -9.31 -0.55
N VAL A 61 3.38 -8.34 -0.16
CA VAL A 61 3.72 -6.91 -0.20
C VAL A 61 4.65 -6.63 0.99
N GLN A 62 5.86 -6.15 0.70
CA GLN A 62 6.87 -5.72 1.68
C GLN A 62 7.21 -4.25 1.46
#